data_AF-A0A933WN80-F1
#
_entry.id   AF-A0A933WN80-F1
#
_cell.length_a   1.000
_cell.length_b   1.000
_cell.length_c   1.000
_cell.angle_alpha   90.00
_cell.angle_beta   90.00
_cell.angle_gamma   90.00
#
_symmetry.space_group_name_H-M   'P 1'
#
loop_
_entity.id
_entity.type
_entity.pdbx_description
1 polymer ?
#
loop_
_entity_poly.entity_id
_entity_poly.type
_entity_poly.pdbx_seq_one_letter_code
_entity_poly.pdbx_strand_id
1 'polypeptide(L)'
;MALLIVCASALGLAWALASVRTASAEITGPCGATLNGVDIASVNSGSRSDDIAVSEHGRVPVVMTSATGFRSHKIQLEFAGRRWTVSNQQDDGSKTFSDSVNVDDYATYGVGLYKVVGVATLTDGTKCSGAATVDVGGNPLATVAGAVAVATVAAGTVGAVATGAGSLGALGGLEDVVKNAFREDQLRREKEATAEADRRTADIIIDALEGNPMRLLGCLGTLAMMVLMLPFMAISGGGGGAGDVPAAKALPRVRWTPHITLLGLFSGLLAGVGGTVLLQQYSIDYPTLAAIIRNVVVGVAVYGLVIPTLGYTLAVRRLNGRIARYERTLAG
;
A
#
# COMPACT_ATOMS: atom_id res chain seq x y z
N MET A 1 30.00 0.72 -2.19
CA MET A 1 29.63 1.69 -3.25
C MET A 1 28.41 1.27 -4.06
N ALA A 2 28.36 0.10 -4.70
CA ALA A 2 27.23 -0.29 -5.56
C ALA A 2 25.85 -0.25 -4.86
N LEU A 3 25.76 -0.71 -3.60
CA LEU A 3 24.51 -0.66 -2.82
C LEU A 3 24.03 0.77 -2.50
N LEU A 4 24.96 1.70 -2.27
CA LEU A 4 24.66 3.11 -2.02
C LEU A 4 24.15 3.80 -3.29
N ILE A 5 24.69 3.44 -4.45
CA ILE A 5 24.26 3.96 -5.75
C ILE A 5 22.83 3.48 -6.07
N VAL A 6 22.51 2.21 -5.77
CA VAL A 6 21.14 1.66 -5.96
C VAL A 6 20.13 2.27 -5.00
N CYS A 7 20.51 2.51 -3.73
CA CYS A 7 19.62 3.20 -2.79
C CYS A 7 19.39 4.67 -3.19
N ALA A 8 20.44 5.38 -3.62
CA ALA A 8 20.34 6.77 -4.05
C ALA A 8 19.50 6.94 -5.33
N SER A 9 19.60 6.00 -6.27
CA SER A 9 18.78 6.04 -7.50
C SER A 9 17.32 5.69 -7.24
N ALA A 10 17.02 4.74 -6.34
CA ALA A 10 15.65 4.44 -5.92
C ALA A 10 14.99 5.62 -5.19
N LEU A 11 15.73 6.31 -4.31
CA LEU A 11 15.28 7.53 -3.64
C LEU A 11 15.07 8.68 -4.63
N GLY A 12 15.98 8.86 -5.59
CA GLY A 12 15.85 9.89 -6.63
C GLY A 12 14.62 9.68 -7.53
N LEU A 13 14.33 8.43 -7.90
CA LEU A 13 13.15 8.10 -8.70
C LEU A 13 11.84 8.31 -7.91
N ALA A 14 11.83 7.93 -6.63
CA ALA A 14 10.69 8.17 -5.75
C ALA A 14 10.41 9.68 -5.55
N TRP A 15 11.47 10.50 -5.45
CA TRP A 15 11.35 11.96 -5.34
C TRP A 15 10.88 12.62 -6.65
N ALA A 16 11.38 12.17 -7.80
CA ALA A 16 10.94 12.67 -9.11
C ALA A 16 9.44 12.37 -9.36
N LEU A 17 8.95 11.23 -8.89
CA LEU A 17 7.53 10.87 -8.98
C LEU A 17 6.61 11.63 -7.99
N ALA A 18 7.17 12.27 -6.96
CA ALA A 18 6.41 13.07 -5.99
C ALA A 18 6.04 14.48 -6.51
N SER A 19 6.51 14.86 -7.70
CA SER A 19 6.31 16.21 -8.26
C SER A 19 5.03 16.36 -9.12
N VAL A 20 4.15 15.36 -9.14
CA VAL A 20 2.90 15.43 -9.89
C VAL A 20 1.94 16.37 -9.15
N ARG A 21 1.80 17.60 -9.67
CA ARG A 21 0.88 18.61 -9.11
C ARG A 21 -0.56 18.10 -9.21
N THR A 22 -1.23 17.98 -8.09
CA THR A 22 -2.69 17.88 -8.01
C THR A 22 -3.30 19.17 -8.55
N ALA A 23 -4.15 19.08 -9.57
CA ALA A 23 -4.81 20.24 -10.15
C ALA A 23 -5.85 20.79 -9.15
N SER A 24 -5.70 22.06 -8.72
CA SER A 24 -6.64 22.72 -7.81
C SER A 24 -7.65 23.56 -8.60
N ALA A 25 -8.86 23.03 -8.72
CA ALA A 25 -10.15 23.67 -9.00
C ALA A 25 -11.00 22.57 -9.63
N GLU A 26 -11.80 21.87 -8.83
CA GLU A 26 -12.50 20.70 -9.37
C GLU A 26 -13.70 21.03 -10.22
N ILE A 27 -14.33 22.19 -9.99
CA ILE A 27 -15.31 22.72 -10.93
C ILE A 27 -14.62 23.60 -11.97
N THR A 28 -14.75 23.22 -13.24
CA THR A 28 -14.40 24.02 -14.40
C THR A 28 -15.68 24.33 -15.19
N GLY A 29 -16.00 25.61 -15.35
CA GLY A 29 -17.17 26.08 -16.10
C GLY A 29 -18.25 26.77 -15.22
N PRO A 30 -19.28 27.37 -15.83
CA PRO A 30 -20.31 28.14 -15.14
C PRO A 30 -21.43 27.25 -14.55
N CYS A 31 -21.07 26.27 -13.71
CA CYS A 31 -22.03 25.42 -13.00
C CYS A 31 -21.75 25.33 -11.50
N GLY A 32 -22.79 25.04 -10.72
CA GLY A 32 -22.67 24.52 -9.36
C GLY A 32 -22.83 23.00 -9.35
N ALA A 33 -22.20 22.32 -8.41
CA ALA A 33 -22.38 20.89 -8.21
C ALA A 33 -22.34 20.55 -6.73
N THR A 34 -23.22 19.64 -6.31
CA THR A 34 -23.18 19.04 -4.98
C THR A 34 -23.16 17.52 -5.10
N LEU A 35 -22.41 16.87 -4.22
CA LEU A 35 -22.31 15.42 -4.12
C LEU A 35 -22.58 15.04 -2.67
N ASN A 36 -23.60 14.21 -2.43
CA ASN A 36 -24.05 13.87 -1.08
C ASN A 36 -24.34 15.12 -0.21
N GLY A 37 -24.85 16.20 -0.85
CA GLY A 37 -25.13 17.48 -0.18
C GLY A 37 -23.90 18.37 0.08
N VAL A 38 -22.69 17.93 -0.25
CA VAL A 38 -21.44 18.72 -0.14
C VAL A 38 -21.22 19.50 -1.43
N ASP A 39 -20.93 20.80 -1.33
CA ASP A 39 -20.59 21.64 -2.48
C ASP A 39 -19.21 21.29 -3.04
N ILE A 40 -19.18 20.86 -4.30
CA ILE A 40 -17.95 20.43 -4.97
C ILE A 40 -16.98 21.60 -5.20
N ALA A 41 -17.46 22.84 -5.23
CA ALA A 41 -16.56 23.99 -5.30
C ALA A 41 -15.72 24.17 -4.01
N SER A 42 -16.17 23.58 -2.90
CA SER A 42 -15.53 23.72 -1.58
C SER A 42 -14.56 22.60 -1.21
N VAL A 43 -14.51 21.52 -2.01
CA VAL A 43 -13.66 20.36 -1.74
C VAL A 43 -12.45 20.33 -2.66
N ASN A 44 -11.38 19.69 -2.21
CA ASN A 44 -10.20 19.40 -3.01
C ASN A 44 -9.94 17.89 -3.01
N SER A 45 -10.15 17.19 -4.13
CA SER A 45 -9.89 15.74 -4.22
C SER A 45 -8.41 15.33 -4.10
N GLY A 46 -7.51 16.29 -4.00
CA GLY A 46 -6.13 16.05 -3.60
C GLY A 46 -5.94 16.02 -2.08
N SER A 47 -6.94 16.45 -1.29
CA SER A 47 -6.90 16.54 0.17
C SER A 47 -7.87 15.56 0.81
N ARG A 48 -7.35 14.78 1.75
CA ARG A 48 -8.13 13.73 2.42
C ARG A 48 -9.09 14.24 3.48
N SER A 49 -8.87 15.47 3.95
CA SER A 49 -9.80 16.15 4.83
C SER A 49 -11.14 16.46 4.16
N ASP A 50 -11.17 16.44 2.83
CA ASP A 50 -12.30 16.89 2.01
C ASP A 50 -12.98 15.69 1.34
N ASP A 51 -12.57 14.47 1.67
CA ASP A 51 -13.17 13.23 1.16
C ASP A 51 -14.62 13.11 1.66
N ILE A 52 -15.55 12.84 0.74
CA ILE A 52 -16.99 12.73 1.04
C ILE A 52 -17.30 11.31 1.49
N ALA A 53 -17.62 11.12 2.77
CA ALA A 53 -17.97 9.82 3.31
C ALA A 53 -19.30 9.30 2.76
N VAL A 54 -19.33 8.04 2.33
CA VAL A 54 -20.55 7.34 1.88
C VAL A 54 -20.61 5.94 2.49
N SER A 55 -21.82 5.44 2.73
CA SER A 55 -22.01 4.08 3.23
C SER A 55 -21.77 3.04 2.14
N GLU A 56 -21.27 1.87 2.55
CA GLU A 56 -21.35 0.65 1.75
C GLU A 56 -22.83 0.44 1.32
N HIS A 57 -23.07 0.13 0.05
CA HIS A 57 -24.42 0.02 -0.55
C HIS A 57 -25.28 1.30 -0.57
N GLY A 58 -24.69 2.46 -0.26
CA GLY A 58 -25.38 3.73 -0.31
C GLY A 58 -25.72 4.18 -1.73
N ARG A 59 -26.62 5.15 -1.83
CA ARG A 59 -26.78 5.95 -3.06
C ARG A 59 -26.21 7.33 -2.81
N VAL A 60 -25.35 7.78 -3.72
CA VAL A 60 -24.71 9.08 -3.63
C VAL A 60 -25.50 10.04 -4.52
N PRO A 61 -26.30 10.97 -3.95
CA PRO A 61 -27.04 11.92 -4.75
C PRO A 61 -26.07 12.93 -5.37
N VAL A 62 -26.24 13.18 -6.65
CA VAL A 62 -25.52 14.17 -7.45
C VAL A 62 -26.54 15.21 -7.89
N VAL A 63 -26.27 16.47 -7.61
CA VAL A 63 -27.09 17.58 -8.10
C VAL A 63 -26.18 18.61 -8.75
N MET A 64 -26.47 19.00 -9.98
CA MET A 64 -25.77 20.11 -10.63
C MET A 64 -26.75 21.19 -11.06
N THR A 65 -26.28 22.44 -11.03
CA THR A 65 -27.05 23.62 -11.41
C THR A 65 -26.30 24.42 -12.47
N SER A 66 -27.05 25.02 -13.40
CA SER A 66 -26.53 25.87 -14.48
C SER A 66 -27.49 27.02 -14.77
N ALA A 67 -26.96 28.16 -15.19
CA ALA A 67 -27.77 29.31 -15.60
C ALA A 67 -28.50 29.07 -16.94
N THR A 68 -27.88 28.34 -17.87
CA THR A 68 -28.37 28.13 -19.24
C THR A 68 -29.09 26.80 -19.45
N GLY A 69 -28.91 25.84 -18.55
CA GLY A 69 -29.52 24.51 -18.63
C GLY A 69 -28.58 23.44 -19.18
N PHE A 70 -28.95 22.18 -18.96
CA PHE A 70 -28.16 21.01 -19.34
C PHE A 70 -28.71 20.37 -20.61
N ARG A 71 -27.82 20.01 -21.54
CA ARG A 71 -28.13 19.23 -22.74
C ARG A 71 -27.81 17.75 -22.54
N SER A 72 -26.74 17.46 -21.82
CA SER A 72 -26.38 16.10 -21.44
C SER A 72 -25.42 16.13 -20.26
N HIS A 73 -25.43 15.04 -19.49
CA HIS A 73 -24.47 14.83 -18.41
C HIS A 73 -23.90 13.42 -18.46
N LYS A 74 -22.68 13.30 -17.92
CA LYS A 74 -21.91 12.09 -17.85
C LYS A 74 -21.23 12.01 -16.50
N ILE A 75 -21.53 10.98 -15.73
CA ILE A 75 -20.86 10.69 -14.47
C ILE A 75 -19.86 9.57 -14.71
N GLN A 76 -18.60 9.85 -14.43
CA GLN A 76 -17.51 8.92 -14.56
C GLN A 76 -16.90 8.65 -13.19
N LEU A 77 -16.34 7.48 -13.03
CA LEU A 77 -15.44 7.19 -11.93
C LEU A 77 -14.04 7.05 -12.49
N GLU A 78 -13.10 7.64 -11.78
CA GLU A 78 -11.69 7.48 -12.02
C GLU A 78 -11.09 6.60 -10.92
N PHE A 79 -10.25 5.67 -11.33
CA PHE A 79 -9.49 4.80 -10.46
C PHE A 79 -8.20 4.39 -11.17
N ALA A 80 -7.05 4.52 -10.52
CA ALA A 80 -5.75 4.22 -11.16
C ALA A 80 -5.53 4.96 -12.48
N GLY A 81 -6.07 6.18 -12.61
CA GLY A 81 -6.01 7.00 -13.82
C GLY A 81 -6.85 6.48 -14.99
N ARG A 82 -7.64 5.42 -14.79
CA ARG A 82 -8.62 4.93 -15.76
C ARG A 82 -10.00 5.46 -15.40
N ARG A 83 -10.77 5.84 -16.41
CA ARG A 83 -12.14 6.33 -16.26
C ARG A 83 -13.14 5.35 -16.83
N TRP A 84 -14.21 5.10 -16.09
CA TRP A 84 -15.39 4.35 -16.55
C TRP A 84 -16.62 5.20 -16.37
N THR A 85 -17.60 5.00 -17.25
CA THR A 85 -18.84 5.79 -17.25
C THR A 85 -19.88 5.02 -16.47
N VAL A 86 -20.46 5.66 -15.45
CA VAL A 86 -21.51 5.06 -14.62
C VAL A 86 -22.89 5.56 -15.04
N SER A 87 -22.98 6.84 -15.40
CA SER A 87 -24.20 7.45 -15.95
C SER A 87 -23.86 8.29 -17.17
N ASN A 88 -24.74 8.25 -18.17
CA ASN A 88 -24.64 9.07 -19.38
C ASN A 88 -26.04 9.27 -19.94
N GLN A 89 -26.59 10.47 -19.76
CA GLN A 89 -27.98 10.78 -20.13
C GLN A 89 -28.03 12.06 -20.96
N GLN A 90 -29.07 12.15 -21.81
CA GLN A 90 -29.46 13.43 -22.39
C GLN A 90 -30.46 14.11 -21.46
N ASP A 91 -30.27 15.41 -21.29
CA ASP A 91 -31.12 16.26 -20.46
C ASP A 91 -32.09 17.05 -21.35
N ASP A 92 -33.19 17.50 -20.75
CA ASP A 92 -34.29 18.19 -21.43
C ASP A 92 -34.10 19.71 -21.54
N GLY A 93 -32.92 20.23 -21.19
CA GLY A 93 -32.65 21.66 -21.09
C GLY A 93 -32.89 22.26 -19.71
N SER A 94 -33.30 21.47 -18.71
CA SER A 94 -33.48 21.95 -17.34
C SER A 94 -32.22 22.60 -16.77
N LYS A 95 -32.40 23.63 -15.94
CA LYS A 95 -31.33 24.36 -15.21
C LYS A 95 -30.73 23.57 -14.05
N THR A 96 -31.38 22.49 -13.67
CA THR A 96 -30.94 21.59 -12.60
C THR A 96 -31.17 20.16 -13.05
N PHE A 97 -30.18 19.30 -12.86
CA PHE A 97 -30.39 17.85 -12.93
C PHE A 97 -30.04 17.21 -11.59
N SER A 98 -30.70 16.11 -11.29
CA SER A 98 -30.40 15.26 -10.15
C SER A 98 -30.27 13.82 -10.65
N ASP A 99 -29.17 13.18 -10.27
CA ASP A 99 -28.93 11.77 -10.50
C ASP A 99 -28.47 11.13 -9.19
N SER A 100 -28.45 9.81 -9.11
CA SER A 100 -27.91 9.07 -7.97
C SER A 100 -27.01 7.95 -8.47
N VAL A 101 -25.79 7.91 -7.96
CA VAL A 101 -24.86 6.83 -8.25
C VAL A 101 -24.99 5.78 -7.15
N ASN A 102 -25.31 4.54 -7.50
CA ASN A 102 -25.29 3.46 -6.53
C ASN A 102 -23.84 3.06 -6.24
N VAL A 103 -23.47 3.00 -4.96
CA VAL A 103 -22.12 2.58 -4.52
C VAL A 103 -21.79 1.19 -5.05
N ASP A 104 -22.78 0.30 -5.11
CA ASP A 104 -22.61 -1.09 -5.59
C ASP A 104 -22.12 -1.20 -7.03
N ASP A 105 -22.47 -0.21 -7.87
CA ASP A 105 -22.11 -0.20 -9.29
C ASP A 105 -20.61 0.00 -9.50
N TYR A 106 -19.88 0.43 -8.47
CA TYR A 106 -18.46 0.74 -8.57
C TYR A 106 -17.57 0.26 -7.43
N ALA A 107 -18.13 0.09 -6.24
CA ALA A 107 -17.47 -0.50 -5.08
C ALA A 107 -17.46 -2.03 -5.15
N THR A 108 -17.73 -2.64 -6.32
CA THR A 108 -17.64 -4.09 -6.52
C THR A 108 -16.26 -4.66 -6.13
N TYR A 109 -15.22 -3.83 -6.21
CA TYR A 109 -13.85 -4.18 -5.85
C TYR A 109 -13.48 -3.86 -4.40
N GLY A 110 -14.40 -3.30 -3.60
CA GLY A 110 -14.22 -3.08 -2.17
C GLY A 110 -14.51 -1.66 -1.71
N VAL A 111 -14.06 -1.38 -0.49
CA VAL A 111 -14.18 -0.10 0.19
C VAL A 111 -12.96 0.77 -0.09
N GLY A 112 -13.06 2.05 0.24
CA GLY A 112 -11.96 3.01 0.19
C GLY A 112 -12.23 4.22 -0.71
N LEU A 113 -11.15 4.84 -1.19
CA LEU A 113 -11.23 6.07 -1.98
C LEU A 113 -11.54 5.85 -3.46
N TYR A 114 -12.55 6.57 -3.95
CA TYR A 114 -12.95 6.64 -5.35
C TYR A 114 -13.04 8.09 -5.81
N LYS A 115 -12.57 8.40 -7.02
CA LYS A 115 -12.74 9.74 -7.59
C LYS A 115 -13.94 9.76 -8.53
N VAL A 116 -14.94 10.57 -8.20
CA VAL A 116 -16.11 10.81 -9.05
C VAL A 116 -15.83 12.04 -9.92
N VAL A 117 -16.08 11.94 -11.22
CA VAL A 117 -15.91 13.01 -12.20
C VAL A 117 -17.22 13.22 -12.95
N GLY A 118 -17.85 14.36 -12.73
CA GLY A 118 -19.02 14.79 -13.49
C GLY A 118 -18.59 15.64 -14.69
N VAL A 119 -19.14 15.37 -15.87
CA VAL A 119 -18.99 16.20 -17.06
C VAL A 119 -20.37 16.47 -17.63
N ALA A 120 -20.73 17.74 -17.79
CA ALA A 120 -21.98 18.16 -18.38
C ALA A 120 -21.75 19.07 -19.59
N THR A 121 -22.62 18.98 -20.58
CA THR A 121 -22.68 19.91 -21.71
C THR A 121 -23.95 20.75 -21.54
N LEU A 122 -23.80 22.06 -21.55
CA LEU A 122 -24.91 23.00 -21.40
C LEU A 122 -25.67 23.16 -22.73
N THR A 123 -26.85 23.76 -22.67
CA THR A 123 -27.69 24.05 -23.85
C THR A 123 -27.01 25.00 -24.85
N ASP A 124 -26.17 25.92 -24.35
CA ASP A 124 -25.34 26.83 -25.16
C ASP A 124 -24.08 26.17 -25.76
N GLY A 125 -23.83 24.89 -25.45
CA GLY A 125 -22.67 24.12 -25.92
C GLY A 125 -21.42 24.22 -25.04
N THR A 126 -21.43 25.06 -24.00
CA THR A 126 -20.35 25.15 -23.00
C THR A 126 -20.25 23.84 -22.23
N LYS A 127 -19.03 23.45 -21.86
CA LYS A 127 -18.80 22.27 -21.03
C LYS A 127 -18.48 22.67 -19.61
N CYS A 128 -19.03 21.89 -18.69
CA CYS A 128 -18.80 21.98 -17.28
C CYS A 128 -18.24 20.66 -16.79
N SER A 129 -17.25 20.68 -15.91
CA SER A 129 -16.77 19.46 -15.25
C SER A 129 -16.53 19.70 -13.79
N GLY A 130 -16.88 18.72 -12.96
CA GLY A 130 -16.66 18.67 -11.52
C GLY A 130 -15.91 17.38 -11.19
N ALA A 131 -15.14 17.35 -10.11
CA ALA A 131 -14.69 16.09 -9.53
C ALA A 131 -14.67 16.15 -8.01
N ALA A 132 -14.73 15.00 -7.35
CA ALA A 132 -14.58 14.89 -5.90
C ALA A 132 -14.13 13.48 -5.53
N THR A 133 -13.48 13.33 -4.39
CA THR A 133 -13.19 12.02 -3.80
C THR A 133 -14.27 11.60 -2.83
N VAL A 134 -14.64 10.33 -2.92
CA VAL A 134 -15.64 9.67 -2.09
C VAL A 134 -14.93 8.57 -1.31
N ASP A 135 -15.11 8.55 0.01
CA ASP A 135 -14.62 7.51 0.91
C ASP A 135 -15.75 6.55 1.23
N VAL A 136 -15.71 5.37 0.61
CA VAL A 136 -16.67 4.30 0.87
C VAL A 136 -16.25 3.60 2.15
N GLY A 137 -17.03 3.77 3.22
CA GLY A 137 -16.78 3.09 4.49
C GLY A 137 -17.10 1.59 4.42
N GLY A 138 -16.49 0.83 5.33
CA GLY A 138 -16.74 -0.62 5.51
C GLY A 138 -15.47 -1.36 5.95
N ASN A 139 -15.52 -2.69 6.01
CA ASN A 139 -14.35 -3.49 6.43
C ASN A 139 -13.49 -3.85 5.20
N PRO A 140 -12.27 -3.30 5.07
CA PRO A 140 -11.41 -3.57 3.92
C PRO A 140 -11.09 -5.05 3.75
N LEU A 141 -10.92 -5.79 4.85
CA LEU A 141 -10.59 -7.21 4.84
C LEU A 141 -11.77 -8.11 4.45
N ALA A 142 -13.01 -7.62 4.58
CA ALA A 142 -14.20 -8.36 4.16
C ALA A 142 -14.39 -8.31 2.63
N THR A 143 -13.68 -7.43 1.94
CA THR A 143 -13.79 -7.27 0.49
C THR A 143 -12.93 -8.29 -0.26
N VAL A 144 -13.34 -8.65 -1.49
CA VAL A 144 -12.59 -9.58 -2.35
C VAL A 144 -11.17 -9.07 -2.61
N ALA A 145 -11.00 -7.78 -2.91
CA ALA A 145 -9.69 -7.22 -3.15
C ALA A 145 -8.83 -7.20 -1.87
N GLY A 146 -9.44 -7.10 -0.68
CA GLY A 146 -8.72 -7.03 0.59
C GLY A 146 -8.15 -8.38 0.98
N ALA A 147 -8.98 -9.43 0.85
CA ALA A 147 -8.52 -10.80 1.01
C ALA A 147 -7.37 -11.14 0.05
N VAL A 148 -7.50 -10.76 -1.24
CA VAL A 148 -6.43 -10.97 -2.24
C VAL A 148 -5.18 -10.16 -1.90
N ALA A 149 -5.33 -8.92 -1.43
CA ALA A 149 -4.21 -8.06 -1.04
C ALA A 149 -3.44 -8.63 0.16
N VAL A 150 -4.14 -9.08 1.20
CA VAL A 150 -3.52 -9.73 2.35
C VAL A 150 -2.78 -11.00 1.92
N ALA A 151 -3.43 -11.84 1.09
CA ALA A 151 -2.82 -13.06 0.61
C ALA A 151 -1.55 -12.80 -0.24
N THR A 152 -1.58 -11.78 -1.10
CA THR A 152 -0.43 -11.41 -1.94
C THR A 152 0.72 -10.80 -1.15
N VAL A 153 0.43 -9.96 -0.14
CA VAL A 153 1.46 -9.47 0.79
C VAL A 153 2.06 -10.63 1.58
N ALA A 154 1.23 -11.51 2.13
CA ALA A 154 1.70 -12.68 2.87
C ALA A 154 2.60 -13.56 1.98
N ALA A 155 2.16 -13.90 0.78
CA ALA A 155 2.95 -14.68 -0.17
C ALA A 155 4.27 -13.99 -0.55
N GLY A 156 4.24 -12.67 -0.79
CA GLY A 156 5.44 -11.88 -1.05
C GLY A 156 6.42 -11.88 0.13
N THR A 157 5.92 -11.75 1.36
CA THR A 157 6.77 -11.82 2.55
C THR A 157 7.42 -13.21 2.71
N VAL A 158 6.66 -14.29 2.46
CA VAL A 158 7.17 -15.67 2.53
C VAL A 158 8.26 -15.89 1.50
N GLY A 159 8.03 -15.48 0.25
CA GLY A 159 9.00 -15.63 -0.83
C GLY A 159 10.31 -14.87 -0.54
N ALA A 160 10.20 -13.66 -0.01
CA ALA A 160 11.37 -12.86 0.39
C ALA A 160 12.16 -13.54 1.53
N VAL A 161 11.48 -14.12 2.52
CA VAL A 161 12.13 -14.82 3.63
C VAL A 161 12.75 -16.14 3.18
N ALA A 162 12.08 -16.89 2.31
CA ALA A 162 12.59 -18.16 1.78
C ALA A 162 13.86 -17.99 0.93
N THR A 163 14.03 -16.84 0.28
CA THR A 163 15.25 -16.51 -0.50
C THR A 163 16.40 -16.00 0.35
N GLY A 164 16.13 -15.46 1.54
CA GLY A 164 17.15 -15.23 2.55
C GLY A 164 17.60 -16.56 3.16
N ALA A 165 18.89 -16.71 3.45
CA ALA A 165 19.49 -17.91 4.07
C ALA A 165 18.96 -18.27 5.49
N GLY A 166 17.82 -17.73 5.90
CA GLY A 166 17.12 -17.96 7.18
C GLY A 166 15.87 -18.85 7.09
N SER A 167 15.66 -19.55 5.97
CA SER A 167 14.47 -20.40 5.71
C SER A 167 14.24 -21.55 6.71
N LEU A 168 15.17 -21.85 7.62
CA LEU A 168 15.06 -22.99 8.53
C LEU A 168 14.27 -22.72 9.83
N GLY A 169 13.89 -21.47 10.15
CA GLY A 169 13.17 -21.16 11.40
C GLY A 169 11.90 -20.30 11.24
N ALA A 170 11.84 -19.43 10.23
CA ALA A 170 10.75 -18.47 10.07
C ALA A 170 9.49 -19.06 9.40
N LEU A 171 9.60 -20.17 8.69
CA LEU A 171 8.46 -20.79 7.99
C LEU A 171 7.49 -21.49 8.96
N GLY A 172 7.98 -22.04 10.08
CA GLY A 172 7.15 -22.77 11.05
C GLY A 172 6.10 -21.91 11.74
N GLY A 173 6.44 -20.68 12.12
CA GLY A 173 5.47 -19.78 12.80
C GLY A 173 4.46 -19.14 11.86
N LEU A 174 4.74 -19.08 10.56
CA LEU A 174 3.87 -18.41 9.60
C LEU A 174 2.77 -19.33 9.05
N GLU A 175 3.05 -20.64 8.94
CA GLU A 175 2.01 -21.63 8.65
C GLU A 175 0.90 -21.56 9.71
N ASP A 176 1.27 -21.38 10.97
CA ASP A 176 0.33 -21.15 12.06
C ASP A 176 -0.42 -19.83 11.93
N VAL A 177 0.24 -18.73 11.53
CA VAL A 177 -0.44 -17.43 11.31
C VAL A 177 -1.44 -17.50 10.15
N VAL A 178 -1.06 -18.11 9.03
CA VAL A 178 -1.94 -18.26 7.86
C VAL A 178 -3.07 -19.24 8.14
N LYS A 179 -2.77 -20.40 8.75
CA LYS A 179 -3.80 -21.36 9.14
C LYS A 179 -4.73 -20.77 10.19
N ASN A 180 -4.23 -20.00 11.15
CA ASN A 180 -5.07 -19.33 12.13
C ASN A 180 -5.94 -18.26 11.47
N ALA A 181 -5.41 -17.39 10.61
CA ALA A 181 -6.21 -16.39 9.92
C ALA A 181 -7.35 -17.00 9.06
N PHE A 182 -7.08 -18.07 8.31
CA PHE A 182 -8.10 -18.76 7.52
C PHE A 182 -9.05 -19.60 8.37
N ARG A 183 -8.56 -20.26 9.42
CA ARG A 183 -9.39 -21.02 10.37
C ARG A 183 -10.31 -20.10 11.16
N GLU A 184 -9.84 -18.91 11.52
CA GLU A 184 -10.61 -17.89 12.21
C GLU A 184 -11.71 -17.33 11.29
N ASP A 185 -11.45 -17.08 9.99
CA ASP A 185 -12.49 -16.70 9.02
C ASP A 185 -13.50 -17.83 8.75
N GLN A 186 -13.06 -19.09 8.67
CA GLN A 186 -13.99 -20.23 8.53
C GLN A 186 -14.86 -20.43 9.77
N LEU A 187 -14.27 -20.36 10.96
CA LEU A 187 -15.02 -20.38 12.22
C LEU A 187 -15.94 -19.16 12.34
N ARG A 188 -15.56 -18.00 11.78
CA ARG A 188 -16.41 -16.81 11.75
C ARG A 188 -17.59 -16.99 10.80
N ARG A 189 -17.41 -17.57 9.61
CA ARG A 189 -18.51 -17.89 8.68
C ARG A 189 -19.45 -18.96 9.23
N GLU A 190 -18.92 -19.96 9.93
CA GLU A 190 -19.72 -21.00 10.61
C GLU A 190 -20.51 -20.41 11.80
N LYS A 191 -19.92 -19.45 12.51
CA LYS A 191 -20.57 -18.68 13.57
C LYS A 191 -21.55 -17.63 13.05
N GLU A 192 -21.28 -16.97 11.93
CA GLU A 192 -22.16 -15.99 11.28
C GLU A 192 -23.41 -16.68 10.71
N ALA A 193 -23.27 -17.89 10.16
CA ALA A 193 -24.40 -18.73 9.75
C ALA A 193 -25.27 -19.21 10.92
N THR A 194 -24.77 -19.16 12.16
CA THR A 194 -25.52 -19.51 13.39
C THR A 194 -25.92 -18.29 14.24
N ALA A 195 -25.29 -17.12 14.03
CA ALA A 195 -25.51 -15.88 14.80
C ALA A 195 -26.54 -14.92 14.19
N GLU A 196 -27.13 -15.25 13.02
CA GLU A 196 -28.35 -14.58 12.53
C GLU A 196 -29.56 -14.86 13.45
N ALA A 197 -29.41 -15.74 14.45
CA ALA A 197 -30.36 -16.01 15.53
C ALA A 197 -30.17 -15.15 16.81
N ASP A 198 -29.07 -14.40 16.99
CA ASP A 198 -28.77 -13.76 18.29
C ASP A 198 -28.22 -12.32 18.18
N ARG A 199 -29.06 -11.46 17.61
CA ARG A 199 -28.83 -10.06 17.18
C ARG A 199 -28.58 -9.02 18.31
N ARG A 200 -28.00 -9.36 19.47
CA ARG A 200 -27.96 -8.45 20.65
C ARG A 200 -26.60 -8.05 21.24
N THR A 201 -25.46 -8.46 20.70
CA THR A 201 -24.16 -8.26 21.39
C THR A 201 -23.21 -7.32 20.63
N ALA A 202 -23.69 -6.15 20.21
CA ALA A 202 -22.93 -5.18 19.41
C ALA A 202 -22.16 -4.11 20.22
N ASP A 203 -22.25 -4.08 21.56
CA ASP A 203 -21.75 -2.95 22.36
C ASP A 203 -20.33 -3.10 22.95
N ILE A 204 -19.58 -4.19 22.68
CA ILE A 204 -18.34 -4.49 23.46
C ILE A 204 -17.01 -4.27 22.71
N ILE A 205 -16.98 -4.08 21.38
CA ILE A 205 -15.71 -4.10 20.62
C ILE A 205 -15.10 -2.70 20.34
N ILE A 206 -15.82 -1.60 20.60
CA ILE A 206 -15.34 -0.24 20.30
C ILE A 206 -14.15 0.21 21.19
N ASP A 207 -13.90 -0.43 22.34
CA ASP A 207 -12.84 -0.01 23.27
C ASP A 207 -11.41 -0.47 22.92
N ALA A 208 -11.21 -1.36 21.94
CA ALA A 208 -9.90 -1.97 21.70
C ALA A 208 -9.05 -1.32 20.58
N LEU A 209 -9.61 -0.37 19.81
CA LEU A 209 -8.94 0.24 18.65
C LEU A 209 -8.53 1.72 18.84
N GLU A 210 -8.86 2.34 19.97
CA GLU A 210 -8.26 3.63 20.38
C GLU A 210 -6.86 3.40 21.00
N GLY A 211 -5.91 2.99 20.16
CA GLY A 211 -4.59 2.51 20.59
C GLY A 211 -3.41 3.06 19.79
N ASN A 212 -3.42 4.34 19.45
CA ASN A 212 -2.26 5.15 19.03
C ASN A 212 -1.52 4.74 17.72
N PRO A 213 -1.90 5.31 16.56
CA PRO A 213 -1.31 4.99 15.25
C PRO A 213 0.18 5.39 15.10
N MET A 214 0.78 6.11 16.06
CA MET A 214 2.20 6.49 15.99
C MET A 214 3.19 5.33 16.26
N ARG A 215 2.75 4.21 16.83
CA ARG A 215 3.67 3.08 17.11
C ARG A 215 4.00 2.21 15.90
N LEU A 216 3.06 2.04 14.97
CA LEU A 216 3.29 1.21 13.77
C LEU A 216 4.19 1.93 12.75
N LEU A 217 4.04 3.25 12.59
CA LEU A 217 4.93 4.07 11.77
C LEU A 217 6.36 4.16 12.35
N GLY A 218 6.49 4.18 13.68
CA GLY A 218 7.78 4.22 14.37
C GLY A 218 8.64 2.95 14.17
N CYS A 219 8.02 1.78 14.04
CA CYS A 219 8.75 0.52 13.80
C CYS A 219 9.30 0.41 12.36
N LEU A 220 8.60 0.95 11.36
CA LEU A 220 9.08 0.98 9.97
C LEU A 220 10.16 2.03 9.75
N GLY A 221 10.05 3.20 10.40
CA GLY A 221 11.07 4.26 10.34
C GLY A 221 12.41 3.88 10.99
N THR A 222 12.37 3.13 12.09
CA THR A 222 13.58 2.68 12.81
C THR A 222 14.34 1.57 12.07
N LEU A 223 13.64 0.68 11.37
CA LEU A 223 14.25 -0.34 10.51
C LEU A 223 14.98 0.26 9.30
N ALA A 224 14.41 1.29 8.66
CA ALA A 224 15.06 2.01 7.57
C ALA A 224 16.33 2.75 8.03
N MET A 225 16.31 3.33 9.24
CA MET A 225 17.47 3.98 9.87
C MET A 225 18.58 2.98 10.25
N MET A 226 18.23 1.79 10.77
CA MET A 226 19.23 0.75 11.08
C MET A 226 19.94 0.22 9.83
N VAL A 227 19.24 0.10 8.69
CA VAL A 227 19.84 -0.34 7.42
C VAL A 227 20.82 0.71 6.86
N LEU A 228 20.58 2.00 7.10
CA LEU A 228 21.47 3.09 6.68
C LEU A 228 22.73 3.25 7.56
N MET A 229 22.68 2.87 8.84
CA MET A 229 23.82 3.04 9.78
C MET A 229 24.83 1.89 9.81
N LEU A 230 24.52 0.74 9.20
CA LEU A 230 25.38 -0.45 9.21
C LEU A 230 26.72 -0.40 8.42
N PRO A 231 27.06 0.57 7.54
CA PRO A 231 28.36 0.55 6.86
C PRO A 231 29.54 1.13 7.65
N PHE A 232 29.33 1.88 8.75
CA PHE A 232 30.42 2.67 9.35
C PHE A 232 31.26 1.97 10.42
N MET A 233 30.86 0.80 10.96
CA MET A 233 31.61 0.14 12.04
C MET A 233 32.51 -1.03 11.61
N ALA A 234 32.79 -1.22 10.32
CA ALA A 234 33.63 -2.34 9.84
C ALA A 234 35.06 -1.94 9.41
N ILE A 235 35.46 -0.67 9.55
CA ILE A 235 36.78 -0.18 9.10
C ILE A 235 37.49 0.55 10.25
N SER A 236 37.76 -0.14 11.35
CA SER A 236 38.76 0.33 12.34
C SER A 236 39.29 -0.83 13.18
N GLY A 237 40.25 -1.58 12.64
CA GLY A 237 41.25 -2.30 13.41
C GLY A 237 42.57 -2.02 12.71
N GLY A 238 43.48 -1.20 13.24
CA GLY A 238 44.04 -1.31 14.59
C GLY A 238 45.31 -2.15 14.46
N GLY A 239 46.34 -1.57 13.82
CA GLY A 239 47.64 -2.20 13.62
C GLY A 239 48.42 -2.22 14.93
N GLY A 240 48.41 -3.35 15.61
CA GLY A 240 49.34 -3.66 16.69
C GLY A 240 50.32 -4.72 16.20
N GLY A 241 51.58 -4.34 16.00
CA GLY A 241 52.65 -5.28 15.71
C GLY A 241 53.04 -6.06 16.97
N ALA A 242 53.14 -7.37 16.87
CA ALA A 242 53.86 -8.20 17.83
C ALA A 242 54.24 -9.54 17.20
N GLY A 243 55.56 -9.79 17.16
CA GLY A 243 56.22 -11.10 17.29
C GLY A 243 55.95 -12.17 16.25
N ASP A 244 57.01 -12.63 15.59
CA ASP A 244 57.02 -13.82 14.73
C ASP A 244 56.67 -15.10 15.52
N VAL A 245 55.38 -15.33 15.73
CA VAL A 245 54.84 -16.64 16.12
C VAL A 245 54.55 -17.40 14.82
N PRO A 246 54.93 -18.68 14.69
CA PRO A 246 54.68 -19.45 13.47
C PRO A 246 53.19 -19.40 13.10
N ALA A 247 52.91 -18.86 11.92
CA ALA A 247 51.57 -18.52 11.48
C ALA A 247 50.64 -19.74 11.52
N ALA A 248 49.72 -19.76 12.48
CA ALA A 248 48.63 -20.71 12.50
C ALA A 248 47.91 -20.66 11.14
N LYS A 249 47.66 -21.83 10.56
CA LYS A 249 47.08 -21.97 9.22
C LYS A 249 45.67 -21.35 9.20
N ALA A 250 45.56 -20.13 8.67
CA ALA A 250 44.29 -19.43 8.57
C ALA A 250 43.32 -20.17 7.65
N LEU A 251 42.09 -20.38 8.11
CA LEU A 251 41.04 -21.00 7.31
C LEU A 251 40.46 -19.98 6.32
N PRO A 252 40.06 -20.41 5.12
CA PRO A 252 39.50 -19.50 4.12
C PRO A 252 38.19 -18.88 4.61
N ARG A 253 38.13 -17.55 4.62
CA ARG A 253 36.92 -16.81 4.98
C ARG A 253 35.97 -16.70 3.81
N VAL A 254 34.68 -16.82 4.07
CA VAL A 254 33.65 -16.63 3.05
C VAL A 254 33.49 -15.14 2.78
N ARG A 255 33.65 -14.76 1.51
CA ARG A 255 33.42 -13.39 1.02
C ARG A 255 31.93 -13.18 0.78
N TRP A 256 31.44 -12.00 1.16
CA TRP A 256 30.07 -11.62 0.83
C TRP A 256 29.96 -11.23 -0.64
N THR A 257 28.97 -11.77 -1.32
CA THR A 257 28.59 -11.41 -2.69
C THR A 257 27.07 -11.12 -2.73
N PRO A 258 26.66 -9.97 -3.29
CA PRO A 258 25.24 -9.65 -3.42
C PRO A 258 24.58 -10.64 -4.37
N HIS A 259 23.47 -11.23 -3.94
CA HIS A 259 22.66 -12.13 -4.78
C HIS A 259 21.29 -11.50 -5.00
N ILE A 260 20.97 -11.27 -6.26
CA ILE A 260 19.64 -10.86 -6.70
C ILE A 260 18.95 -12.14 -7.19
N THR A 261 17.88 -12.55 -6.51
CA THR A 261 17.12 -13.74 -6.91
C THR A 261 15.86 -13.29 -7.65
N LEU A 262 15.51 -14.00 -8.73
CA LEU A 262 14.24 -13.76 -9.45
C LEU A 262 13.04 -13.93 -8.51
N LEU A 263 13.12 -14.91 -7.60
CA LEU A 263 12.09 -15.15 -6.59
C LEU A 263 11.96 -13.96 -5.63
N GLY A 264 13.06 -13.34 -5.20
CA GLY A 264 13.06 -12.12 -4.39
C GLY A 264 12.36 -10.97 -5.12
N LEU A 265 12.73 -10.72 -6.38
CA LEU A 265 12.11 -9.68 -7.19
C LEU A 265 10.59 -9.90 -7.36
N PHE A 266 10.18 -11.13 -7.68
CA PHE A 266 8.76 -11.48 -7.81
C PHE A 266 8.01 -11.32 -6.49
N SER A 267 8.61 -11.74 -5.38
CA SER A 267 8.04 -11.62 -4.04
C SER A 267 7.85 -10.16 -3.63
N GLY A 268 8.79 -9.28 -3.99
CA GLY A 268 8.67 -7.85 -3.74
C GLY A 268 7.68 -7.14 -4.65
N LEU A 269 7.49 -7.61 -5.88
CA LEU A 269 6.42 -7.14 -6.74
C LEU A 269 5.05 -7.49 -6.15
N LEU A 270 4.86 -8.74 -5.71
CA LEU A 270 3.63 -9.16 -5.03
C LEU A 270 3.36 -8.37 -3.75
N ALA A 271 4.36 -8.21 -2.90
CA ALA A 271 4.23 -7.41 -1.67
C ALA A 271 3.95 -5.93 -1.95
N GLY A 272 4.57 -5.36 -2.99
CA GLY A 272 4.34 -3.99 -3.42
C GLY A 272 2.91 -3.78 -3.95
N VAL A 273 2.44 -4.65 -4.84
CA VAL A 273 1.07 -4.62 -5.37
C VAL A 273 0.05 -4.86 -4.26
N GLY A 274 0.21 -5.89 -3.44
CA GLY A 274 -0.70 -6.14 -2.31
C GLY A 274 -0.72 -4.97 -1.32
N GLY A 275 0.45 -4.37 -1.05
CA GLY A 275 0.56 -3.15 -0.24
C GLY A 275 -0.20 -1.96 -0.83
N THR A 276 -0.18 -1.76 -2.16
CA THR A 276 -0.98 -0.69 -2.80
C THR A 276 -2.47 -0.86 -2.57
N VAL A 277 -2.97 -2.09 -2.71
CA VAL A 277 -4.39 -2.38 -2.53
C VAL A 277 -4.80 -2.17 -1.07
N LEU A 278 -3.98 -2.62 -0.11
CA LEU A 278 -4.24 -2.34 1.31
C LEU A 278 -4.25 -0.83 1.61
N LEU A 279 -3.26 -0.08 1.12
CA LEU A 279 -3.22 1.38 1.34
C LEU A 279 -4.45 2.09 0.76
N GLN A 280 -4.96 1.63 -0.38
CA GLN A 280 -6.21 2.15 -0.94
C GLN A 280 -7.41 1.80 -0.05
N GLN A 281 -7.52 0.53 0.36
CA GLN A 281 -8.69 0.05 1.09
C GLN A 281 -8.80 0.58 2.51
N TYR A 282 -7.66 0.86 3.14
CA TYR A 282 -7.62 1.57 4.41
C TYR A 282 -7.86 3.06 4.24
N SER A 283 -8.13 3.53 3.01
CA SER A 283 -8.22 4.94 2.69
C SER A 283 -7.00 5.61 3.30
N ILE A 284 -5.79 5.29 2.85
CA ILE A 284 -4.52 5.93 3.25
C ILE A 284 -3.99 6.78 2.09
N ASP A 285 -3.98 6.22 0.88
CA ASP A 285 -3.47 6.89 -0.32
C ASP A 285 -4.36 6.57 -1.52
N TYR A 286 -4.68 7.59 -2.32
CA TYR A 286 -5.46 7.38 -3.54
C TYR A 286 -4.56 6.68 -4.58
N PRO A 287 -5.02 5.60 -5.23
CA PRO A 287 -4.21 4.80 -6.12
C PRO A 287 -4.01 5.54 -7.45
N THR A 288 -3.14 6.55 -7.47
CA THR A 288 -2.64 7.12 -8.71
C THR A 288 -1.66 6.14 -9.35
N LEU A 289 -1.47 6.23 -10.68
CA LEU A 289 -0.44 5.44 -11.36
C LEU A 289 0.95 5.67 -10.73
N ALA A 290 1.24 6.91 -10.33
CA ALA A 290 2.48 7.26 -9.64
C ALA A 290 2.60 6.57 -8.27
N ALA A 291 1.54 6.55 -7.46
CA ALA A 291 1.51 5.86 -6.18
C ALA A 291 1.68 4.34 -6.34
N ILE A 292 1.03 3.74 -7.34
CA ILE A 292 1.18 2.32 -7.67
C ILE A 292 2.63 2.01 -8.03
N ILE A 293 3.22 2.77 -8.96
CA ILE A 293 4.62 2.58 -9.37
C ILE A 293 5.55 2.72 -8.16
N ARG A 294 5.37 3.77 -7.35
CA ARG A 294 6.18 4.03 -6.16
C ARG A 294 6.14 2.86 -5.18
N ASN A 295 4.95 2.39 -4.84
CA ASN A 295 4.77 1.30 -3.86
C ASN A 295 5.26 -0.05 -4.41
N VAL A 296 5.11 -0.31 -5.71
CA VAL A 296 5.69 -1.50 -6.35
C VAL A 296 7.22 -1.44 -6.32
N VAL A 297 7.82 -0.29 -6.66
CA VAL A 297 9.27 -0.10 -6.60
C VAL A 297 9.79 -0.27 -5.18
N VAL A 298 9.11 0.29 -4.18
CA VAL A 298 9.45 0.11 -2.76
C VAL A 298 9.34 -1.37 -2.37
N GLY A 299 8.27 -2.05 -2.77
CA GLY A 299 8.09 -3.48 -2.55
C GLY A 299 9.25 -4.30 -3.12
N VAL A 300 9.59 -4.10 -4.38
CA VAL A 300 10.71 -4.80 -5.05
C VAL A 300 12.05 -4.48 -4.39
N ALA A 301 12.30 -3.22 -4.03
CA ALA A 301 13.55 -2.82 -3.39
C ALA A 301 13.68 -3.45 -1.99
N VAL A 302 12.64 -3.35 -1.16
CA VAL A 302 12.68 -3.84 0.23
C VAL A 302 12.67 -5.37 0.25
N TYR A 303 11.66 -6.00 -0.35
CA TYR A 303 11.49 -7.45 -0.29
C TYR A 303 12.39 -8.21 -1.26
N GLY A 304 12.70 -7.64 -2.42
CA GLY A 304 13.50 -8.31 -3.44
C GLY A 304 15.01 -8.10 -3.32
N LEU A 305 15.46 -6.99 -2.72
CA LEU A 305 16.88 -6.69 -2.58
C LEU A 305 17.34 -6.65 -1.13
N VAL A 306 16.67 -5.88 -0.27
CA VAL A 306 17.13 -5.63 1.10
C VAL A 306 17.02 -6.89 1.97
N ILE A 307 15.86 -7.55 2.00
CA ILE A 307 15.64 -8.75 2.83
C ILE A 307 16.58 -9.91 2.46
N PRO A 308 16.70 -10.34 1.19
CA PRO A 308 17.58 -11.46 0.82
C PRO A 308 19.05 -11.13 1.10
N THR A 309 19.45 -9.88 0.83
CA THR A 309 20.81 -9.41 1.10
C THR A 309 21.13 -9.44 2.59
N LEU A 310 20.24 -8.92 3.45
CA LEU A 310 20.39 -8.98 4.91
C LEU A 310 20.50 -10.43 5.39
N GLY A 311 19.61 -11.32 4.94
CA GLY A 311 19.66 -12.74 5.28
C GLY A 311 21.01 -13.37 4.96
N TYR A 312 21.55 -13.10 3.77
CA TYR A 312 22.86 -13.61 3.36
C TYR A 312 24.02 -13.00 4.17
N THR A 313 24.00 -11.69 4.44
CA THR A 313 25.03 -11.04 5.28
C THR A 313 25.10 -11.65 6.68
N LEU A 314 23.94 -11.92 7.29
CA LEU A 314 23.85 -12.54 8.60
C LEU A 314 24.37 -13.98 8.57
N ALA A 315 24.06 -14.74 7.51
CA ALA A 315 24.58 -16.09 7.33
C ALA A 315 26.11 -16.12 7.19
N VAL A 316 26.68 -15.24 6.36
CA VAL A 316 28.14 -15.12 6.19
C VAL A 316 28.83 -14.72 7.49
N ARG A 317 28.25 -13.76 8.24
CA ARG A 317 28.76 -13.37 9.57
C ARG A 317 28.75 -14.53 10.56
N ARG A 318 27.67 -15.31 10.61
CA ARG A 318 27.55 -16.50 11.48
C ARG A 318 28.58 -17.57 11.12
N LEU A 319 28.78 -17.82 9.82
CA LEU A 319 29.75 -18.81 9.34
C LEU A 319 31.19 -18.39 9.65
N ASN A 320 31.57 -17.16 9.32
CA ASN A 320 32.89 -16.62 9.63
C ASN A 320 33.15 -16.58 11.15
N GLY A 321 32.12 -16.31 11.97
CA GLY A 321 32.20 -16.39 13.43
C GLY A 321 32.35 -17.82 13.98
N ARG A 322 31.91 -18.85 13.25
CA ARG A 322 32.19 -20.26 13.59
C ARG A 322 33.63 -20.62 13.21
N ILE A 323 34.08 -20.25 12.01
CA ILE A 323 35.47 -20.46 11.55
C ILE A 323 36.46 -19.85 12.56
N ALA A 324 36.24 -18.60 12.98
CA ALA A 324 37.09 -17.92 13.97
C ALA A 324 37.09 -18.57 15.37
N ARG A 325 36.08 -19.38 15.71
CA ARG A 325 36.07 -20.18 16.95
C ARG A 325 36.90 -21.46 16.79
N TYR A 326 36.80 -22.12 15.64
CA TYR A 326 37.63 -23.29 15.33
C TYR A 326 39.12 -22.95 15.26
N GLU A 327 39.47 -21.83 14.62
CA GLU A 327 40.87 -21.36 14.56
C GLU A 327 41.46 -21.15 15.97
N ARG A 328 40.68 -20.58 16.90
CA ARG A 328 41.10 -20.42 18.30
C ARG A 328 41.28 -21.74 19.05
N THR A 329 40.49 -22.76 18.72
CA THR A 329 40.57 -24.08 19.36
C THR A 329 41.77 -24.88 18.85
N LEU A 330 42.19 -24.65 17.59
CA LEU A 330 43.37 -25.30 17.00
C LEU A 330 44.70 -24.63 17.39
N ALA A 331 44.65 -23.40 17.90
CA ALA A 331 45.83 -22.62 18.25
C ALA A 331 46.25 -22.74 19.73
N GLY A 332 45.42 -23.34 20.58
CA GLY A 332 45.72 -23.61 22.00
C GLY A 332 45.99 -25.08 22.23
#